data_AF-A0A9E1J0M7-F1
#
_entry.id   AF-A0A9E1J0M7-F1
#
_cell.length_a   1.000
_cell.length_b   1.000
_cell.length_c   1.000
_cell.angle_alpha   90.00
_cell.angle_beta   90.00
_cell.angle_gamma   90.00
#
_symmetry.space_group_name_H-M   'P 1'
#
loop_
_entity.id
_entity.type
_entity.pdbx_description
1 polymer ?
#
loop_
_entity_poly.entity_id
_entity_poly.type
_entity_poly.pdbx_seq_one_letter_code
_entity_poly.pdbx_strand_id
1 'polypeptide(L)'
;MKKSAICFLLFTVISCTTLFAMKYILWAMFQWGGSRALVLALLFISIYVGSFIAVTKSWTPYQQYVSHNTLKWIWVLGIVQLTVLGILYHLLPQFFPAVIADFFFA
;
A
#
# COMPACT_ATOMS: atom_id res chain seq x y z
N MET A 1 -16.14 -0.43 20.14
CA MET A 1 -15.92 -1.54 19.18
C MET A 1 -16.13 -1.15 17.72
N LYS A 2 -17.27 -0.56 17.32
CA LYS A 2 -17.57 -0.23 15.90
C LYS A 2 -16.51 0.66 15.19
N LYS A 3 -16.00 1.71 15.85
CA LYS A 3 -14.99 2.62 15.25
C LYS A 3 -13.64 1.94 15.01
N SER A 4 -13.17 1.12 15.95
CA SER A 4 -11.91 0.38 15.83
C SER A 4 -11.97 -0.68 14.72
N ALA A 5 -13.10 -1.37 14.58
CA ALA A 5 -13.32 -2.31 13.48
C ALA A 5 -13.27 -1.63 12.10
N ILE A 6 -13.85 -0.43 11.96
CA ILE A 6 -13.80 0.36 10.73
C ILE A 6 -12.37 0.81 10.42
N CYS A 7 -11.62 1.31 11.41
CA CYS A 7 -10.21 1.67 11.23
C CYS A 7 -9.37 0.47 10.80
N PHE A 8 -9.60 -0.70 11.41
CA PHE A 8 -8.90 -1.93 11.07
C PHE A 8 -9.24 -2.41 9.65
N LEU A 9 -10.50 -2.33 9.24
CA LEU A 9 -10.93 -2.64 7.89
C LEU A 9 -10.28 -1.72 6.86
N LEU A 10 -10.29 -0.40 7.11
CA LEU A 10 -9.63 0.58 6.24
C LEU A 10 -8.14 0.29 6.13
N PHE A 11 -7.46 0.09 7.26
CA PHE A 11 -6.05 -0.29 7.27
C PHE A 11 -5.80 -1.56 6.45
N THR A 12 -6.59 -2.62 6.67
CA THR A 12 -6.45 -3.90 5.96
C THR A 12 -6.63 -3.72 4.45
N VAL A 13 -7.68 -3.01 4.01
CA VAL A 13 -7.94 -2.75 2.59
C VAL A 13 -6.79 -1.97 1.95
N ILE A 14 -6.31 -0.94 2.62
CA ILE A 14 -5.20 -0.11 2.15
C ILE A 14 -3.92 -0.94 2.07
N SER A 15 -3.57 -1.66 3.13
CA SER A 15 -2.42 -2.56 3.19
C SER A 15 -2.48 -3.67 2.14
N CYS A 16 -3.63 -4.26 1.87
CA CYS A 16 -3.78 -5.25 0.79
C CYS A 16 -3.57 -4.60 -0.58
N THR A 17 -4.21 -3.46 -0.83
CA THR A 17 -4.08 -2.73 -2.10
C THR A 17 -2.63 -2.36 -2.38
N THR A 18 -1.92 -1.89 -1.35
CA THR A 18 -0.52 -1.55 -1.47
C THR A 18 0.37 -2.77 -1.67
N LEU A 19 0.12 -3.89 -0.98
CA LEU A 19 0.84 -5.15 -1.22
C LEU A 19 0.70 -5.63 -2.67
N PHE A 20 -0.50 -5.57 -3.24
CA PHE A 20 -0.71 -5.93 -4.66
C PHE A 20 0.03 -4.96 -5.60
N ALA A 21 -0.02 -3.65 -5.34
CA ALA A 21 0.76 -2.68 -6.12
C ALA A 21 2.26 -3.01 -6.10
N MET A 22 2.80 -3.40 -4.94
CA MET A 22 4.20 -3.84 -4.83
C MET A 22 4.49 -5.09 -5.66
N LYS A 23 3.57 -6.08 -5.68
CA LYS A 23 3.71 -7.27 -6.54
C LYS A 23 3.84 -6.87 -8.00
N TYR A 24 2.99 -5.98 -8.49
CA TYR A 24 3.06 -5.52 -9.88
C TYR A 24 4.33 -4.71 -10.18
N ILE A 25 4.79 -3.87 -9.24
CA ILE A 25 6.04 -3.11 -9.40
C ILE A 25 7.24 -4.05 -9.47
N LEU A 26 7.33 -5.06 -8.59
CA LEU A 26 8.39 -6.06 -8.63
C LEU A 26 8.33 -6.86 -9.92
N TRP A 27 7.15 -7.36 -10.30
CA TRP A 27 6.97 -8.08 -11.55
C TRP A 27 7.44 -7.25 -12.76
N ALA A 28 7.06 -5.97 -12.83
CA ALA A 28 7.51 -5.06 -13.88
C ALA A 28 9.03 -4.83 -13.82
N MET A 29 9.64 -4.80 -12.62
CA MET A 29 11.09 -4.69 -12.47
C MET A 29 11.81 -5.90 -13.07
N PHE A 30 11.31 -7.12 -12.83
CA PHE A 30 11.90 -8.35 -13.36
C PHE A 30 11.65 -8.54 -14.86
N GLN A 31 10.45 -8.21 -15.35
CA GLN A 31 10.07 -8.46 -16.75
C GLN A 31 10.44 -7.32 -17.69
N TRP A 32 10.33 -6.07 -17.23
CA TRP A 32 10.42 -4.88 -18.06
C TRP A 32 11.63 -4.01 -17.73
N GLY A 33 12.38 -4.35 -16.66
CA GLY A 33 13.52 -3.59 -16.18
C GLY A 33 13.15 -2.39 -15.32
N GLY A 34 14.16 -1.81 -14.65
CA GLY A 34 13.97 -0.79 -13.62
C GLY A 34 13.30 0.51 -14.10
N SER A 35 13.56 0.95 -15.34
CA SER A 35 12.98 2.20 -15.87
C SER A 35 11.46 2.14 -16.01
N ARG A 36 10.92 1.02 -16.51
CA ARG A 36 9.48 0.81 -16.65
C ARG A 36 8.81 0.52 -15.31
N ALA A 37 9.49 -0.17 -14.40
CA ALA A 37 9.02 -0.36 -13.04
C ALA A 37 8.88 0.97 -12.28
N LEU A 38 9.80 1.90 -12.51
CA LEU A 38 9.74 3.24 -11.92
C LEU A 38 8.52 4.03 -12.40
N VAL A 39 8.18 3.96 -13.70
CA VAL A 39 6.95 4.58 -14.23
C VAL A 39 5.72 3.98 -13.56
N LEU A 40 5.67 2.66 -13.43
CA LEU A 40 4.56 1.97 -12.78
C LEU A 40 4.44 2.34 -11.30
N ALA A 41 5.57 2.45 -10.60
CA ALA A 41 5.62 2.89 -9.21
C ALA A 41 5.08 4.32 -9.05
N LEU A 42 5.47 5.25 -9.94
CA LEU A 42 4.95 6.62 -9.94
C LEU A 42 3.44 6.69 -10.21
N LEU A 43 2.93 5.83 -11.09
CA LEU A 43 1.48 5.71 -11.34
C LEU A 43 0.76 5.22 -10.07
N PHE A 44 1.26 4.17 -9.42
CA PHE A 44 0.67 3.67 -8.18
C PHE A 44 0.73 4.71 -7.04
N ILE A 45 1.84 5.44 -6.90
CA ILE A 45 1.96 6.55 -5.93
C ILE A 45 0.91 7.62 -6.23
N SER A 46 0.75 8.00 -7.50
CA SER A 46 -0.21 9.02 -7.93
C SER A 46 -1.65 8.59 -7.65
N ILE A 47 -2.00 7.32 -7.94
CA ILE A 47 -3.30 6.73 -7.61
C ILE A 47 -3.50 6.70 -6.09
N TYR A 48 -2.47 6.32 -5.34
CA TYR A 48 -2.52 6.22 -3.88
C TYR A 48 -2.79 7.57 -3.22
N VAL A 49 -2.04 8.61 -3.60
CA VAL A 49 -2.23 9.99 -3.11
C VAL A 49 -3.56 10.56 -3.61
N GLY A 50 -3.90 10.33 -4.88
CA GLY A 50 -5.18 10.76 -5.46
C GLY A 50 -6.38 10.15 -4.73
N SER A 51 -6.30 8.87 -4.37
CA SER A 51 -7.35 8.18 -3.60
C SER A 51 -7.54 8.79 -2.21
N PHE A 52 -6.46 9.21 -1.54
CA PHE A 52 -6.57 9.93 -0.26
C PHE A 52 -7.34 11.22 -0.41
N ILE A 53 -7.03 12.01 -1.44
CA ILE A 53 -7.69 13.29 -1.71
C ILE A 53 -9.17 13.06 -2.05
N ALA A 54 -9.48 12.04 -2.87
CA ALA A 54 -10.85 11.70 -3.22
C ALA A 54 -11.67 11.26 -1.99
N VAL A 55 -11.09 10.37 -1.17
CA VAL A 55 -11.71 9.89 0.06
C VAL A 55 -11.96 11.05 1.01
N THR A 56 -10.95 11.88 1.28
CA THR A 56 -11.07 13.03 2.21
C THR A 56 -12.10 14.07 1.75
N LYS A 57 -12.21 14.36 0.45
CA LYS A 57 -13.25 15.26 -0.09
C LYS A 57 -14.68 14.74 0.14
N SER A 58 -14.87 13.42 0.10
CA SER A 58 -16.17 12.77 0.32
C SER A 58 -16.41 12.35 1.77
N TRP A 59 -15.46 12.61 2.68
CA TRP A 59 -15.42 12.03 4.03
C TRP A 59 -16.32 12.70 5.07
N THR A 60 -16.88 13.88 4.76
CA THR A 60 -17.70 14.68 5.69
C THR A 60 -18.81 13.87 6.39
N PRO A 61 -19.54 12.95 5.74
CA PRO A 61 -20.56 12.11 6.39
C PRO A 61 -20.00 11.02 7.33
N TYR A 62 -18.75 10.61 7.12
CA TYR A 62 -18.10 9.48 7.81
C TYR A 62 -17.14 9.92 8.93
N GLN A 63 -16.97 11.22 9.13
CA GLN A 63 -16.10 11.83 10.14
C GLN A 63 -16.45 11.40 11.58
N GLN A 64 -17.71 11.00 11.82
CA GLN A 64 -18.17 10.43 13.09
C GLN A 64 -17.52 9.07 13.44
N TYR A 65 -17.07 8.32 12.43
CA TYR A 65 -16.49 6.98 12.59
C TYR A 65 -14.96 7.02 12.70
N VAL A 66 -14.30 7.83 11.86
CA VAL A 66 -12.84 7.93 11.81
C VAL A 66 -12.43 9.39 11.63
N SER A 67 -11.57 9.87 12.53
CA SER A 67 -11.04 11.23 12.43
C SER A 67 -10.15 11.40 11.20
N HIS A 68 -10.09 12.61 10.65
CA HIS A 68 -9.21 12.91 9.52
C HIS A 68 -7.73 12.60 9.84
N ASN A 69 -7.30 12.85 11.08
CA ASN A 69 -5.95 12.54 11.52
C ASN A 69 -5.68 11.02 11.54
N THR A 70 -6.65 10.23 12.03
CA THR A 70 -6.56 8.76 11.99
C THR A 70 -6.51 8.23 10.57
N LEU A 71 -7.35 8.77 9.67
CA LEU A 71 -7.36 8.40 8.26
C LEU A 71 -6.00 8.70 7.59
N LYS A 72 -5.43 9.88 7.87
CA LYS A 72 -4.09 10.25 7.41
C LYS A 72 -3.03 9.26 7.90
N TRP A 73 -3.06 8.88 9.18
CA TRP A 73 -2.14 7.89 9.73
C TRP A 73 -2.27 6.52 9.08
N ILE A 74 -3.50 6.06 8.82
CA ILE A 74 -3.73 4.81 8.10
C ILE A 74 -3.07 4.87 6.70
N TRP A 75 -3.23 5.99 5.99
CA TRP A 75 -2.59 6.20 4.69
C TRP A 75 -1.06 6.25 4.77
N VAL A 76 -0.49 6.92 5.78
CA VAL A 76 0.95 6.98 5.99
C VAL A 76 1.51 5.58 6.29
N LEU A 77 0.83 4.82 7.15
CA LEU A 77 1.24 3.45 7.50
C LEU A 77 1.22 2.53 6.27
N GLY A 78 0.26 2.68 5.37
CA GLY A 78 0.24 1.95 4.10
C GLY A 78 1.46 2.23 3.20
N ILE A 79 1.94 3.49 3.15
CA ILE A 79 3.17 3.86 2.42
C ILE A 79 4.40 3.33 3.15
N VAL A 80 4.47 3.47 4.48
CA VAL A 80 5.60 2.97 5.26
C VAL A 80 5.73 1.46 5.06
N GLN A 81 4.61 0.73 5.06
CA GLN A 81 4.58 -0.69 4.79
C GLN A 81 5.13 -1.03 3.39
N LEU A 82 4.75 -0.26 2.35
CA LEU A 82 5.30 -0.40 1.00
C LEU A 82 6.81 -0.21 0.96
N THR A 83 7.28 0.90 1.52
CA THR A 83 8.69 1.29 1.48
C THR A 83 9.54 0.27 2.24
N VAL A 84 9.11 -0.11 3.43
CA VAL A 84 9.83 -1.09 4.27
C VAL A 84 9.87 -2.45 3.58
N LEU A 85 8.73 -2.96 3.12
CA LEU A 85 8.69 -4.25 2.43
C LEU A 85 9.54 -4.21 1.16
N GLY A 86 9.40 -3.18 0.32
CA GLY A 86 10.18 -3.07 -0.90
C GLY A 86 11.69 -3.01 -0.67
N ILE A 87 12.15 -2.26 0.33
CA ILE A 87 13.56 -2.21 0.73
C ILE A 87 14.01 -3.59 1.24
N LEU A 88 13.23 -4.21 2.11
CA LEU A 88 13.57 -5.51 2.68
C LEU A 88 13.65 -6.60 1.59
N TYR A 89 12.74 -6.63 0.62
CA TYR A 89 12.83 -7.58 -0.49
C TYR A 89 14.05 -7.36 -1.37
N HIS A 90 14.46 -6.11 -1.56
CA HIS A 90 15.65 -5.82 -2.35
C HIS A 90 16.94 -6.24 -1.63
N LEU A 91 17.04 -5.96 -0.32
CA LEU A 91 18.28 -6.13 0.44
C LEU A 91 18.42 -7.50 1.09
N LEU A 92 17.30 -8.10 1.50
CA LEU A 92 17.26 -9.25 2.41
C LEU A 92 16.23 -10.31 1.95
N PRO A 93 16.21 -10.71 0.66
CA PRO A 93 15.19 -11.65 0.14
C PRO A 93 15.20 -13.01 0.85
N GLN A 94 16.36 -13.46 1.32
CA GLN A 94 16.57 -14.73 2.00
C GLN A 94 15.90 -14.86 3.38
N PHE A 95 15.47 -13.74 3.97
CA PHE A 95 14.81 -13.74 5.28
C PHE A 95 13.28 -13.83 5.20
N PHE A 96 12.72 -13.87 3.98
CA PHE A 96 11.27 -13.97 3.80
C PHE A 96 10.81 -15.44 3.76
N PRO A 97 9.69 -15.76 4.46
CA PRO A 97 9.02 -17.04 4.31
C PRO A 97 8.71 -17.36 2.85
N ALA A 98 8.79 -18.64 2.47
CA ALA A 98 8.52 -19.09 1.11
C ALA A 98 7.15 -18.62 0.58
N VAL A 99 6.10 -18.68 1.39
CA VAL A 99 4.74 -18.20 1.04
C VAL A 99 4.74 -16.74 0.61
N ILE A 100 5.57 -15.92 1.25
CA ILE A 100 5.67 -14.51 0.95
C ILE A 100 6.47 -14.30 -0.35
N ALA A 101 7.56 -15.04 -0.54
CA ALA A 101 8.30 -15.03 -1.79
C ALA A 101 7.42 -15.49 -2.98
N ASP A 102 6.66 -16.57 -2.81
CA ASP A 102 5.71 -17.08 -3.82
C ASP A 102 4.65 -16.04 -4.15
N PHE A 103 4.09 -15.33 -3.16
CA PHE A 103 3.15 -14.26 -3.44
C PHE A 103 3.74 -13.20 -4.37
N PHE A 104 5.02 -12.82 -4.22
CA PHE A 104 5.65 -11.79 -5.04
C PHE A 104 6.22 -12.29 -6.38
N PHE A 105 6.66 -13.54 -6.45
CA PHE A 105 7.45 -14.06 -7.58
C PHE A 105 6.81 -15.22 -8.34
N ALA A 106 5.75 -15.84 -7.82
CA ALA A 106 4.91 -16.79 -8.56
C ALA A 106 3.79 -16.06 -9.34
#